data_AF-A0A812RIJ2-F1
#
_entry.id   AF-A0A812RIJ2-F1
#
_cell.length_a   1.000
_cell.length_b   1.000
_cell.length_c   1.000
_cell.angle_alpha   90.00
_cell.angle_beta   90.00
_cell.angle_gamma   90.00
#
_symmetry.space_group_name_H-M   'P 1'
#
loop_
_entity.id
_entity.type
_entity.pdbx_description
1 polymer ?
#
loop_
_entity_poly.entity_id
_entity_poly.type
_entity_poly.pdbx_seq_one_letter_code
_entity_poly.pdbx_strand_id
1 'polypeptide(L)'
;MAARNPGPFLQQTPVGFPSFTYHIRRDWMARKAFEKSEVNTRVYKAVYENMGVRGSIPINKYVGRNRIHLRGITEGYARGNKRWTHLNKHGFGLAYREGWFMKYGFDPERYH
;
A
#
# COMPACT_ATOMS: atom_id res chain seq x y z
N MET A 1 17.04 -18.45 -36.34
CA MET A 1 17.03 -17.73 -35.05
C MET A 1 15.89 -18.29 -34.22
N ALA A 2 16.18 -19.27 -33.35
CA ALA A 2 15.18 -19.82 -32.44
C ALA A 2 14.80 -18.75 -31.40
N ALA A 3 13.51 -18.47 -31.29
CA ALA A 3 12.97 -17.65 -30.23
C ALA A 3 13.46 -18.21 -28.88
N ARG A 4 14.22 -17.40 -28.13
CA ARG A 4 14.60 -17.71 -26.75
C ARG A 4 13.32 -17.93 -25.98
N ASN A 5 12.97 -19.19 -25.72
CA ASN A 5 11.83 -19.56 -24.91
C ASN A 5 12.05 -18.90 -23.53
N PRO A 6 11.30 -17.83 -23.17
CA PRO A 6 11.44 -17.27 -21.83
C PRO A 6 11.06 -18.43 -20.91
N GLY A 7 12.00 -18.86 -20.06
CA GLY A 7 11.77 -19.95 -19.12
C GLY A 7 10.46 -19.75 -18.36
N PRO A 8 9.90 -20.83 -17.77
CA PRO A 8 8.59 -20.77 -17.12
C PRO A 8 8.53 -19.54 -16.21
N PHE A 9 7.55 -18.68 -16.50
CA PHE A 9 7.30 -17.49 -15.69
C PHE A 9 7.00 -18.01 -14.28
N LEU A 10 7.92 -17.82 -13.34
CA LEU A 10 7.62 -18.05 -11.93
C LEU A 10 6.41 -17.17 -11.63
N GLN A 11 5.26 -17.81 -11.40
CA GLN A 11 4.04 -17.11 -11.04
C GLN A 11 4.39 -16.10 -9.96
N GLN A 12 4.02 -14.83 -10.20
CA GLN A 12 3.92 -13.85 -9.13
C GLN A 12 3.21 -14.54 -7.96
N THR A 13 3.73 -14.35 -6.75
CA THR A 13 3.21 -14.90 -5.50
C THR A 13 1.70 -15.11 -5.56
N PRO A 14 1.18 -16.30 -5.20
CA PRO A 14 -0.23 -16.63 -5.34
C PRO A 14 -1.10 -15.50 -4.77
N VAL A 15 -2.14 -15.13 -5.52
CA VAL A 15 -3.06 -14.06 -5.16
C VAL A 15 -3.64 -14.37 -3.78
N GLY A 16 -3.32 -13.52 -2.79
CA GLY A 16 -3.69 -13.73 -1.38
C GLY A 16 -2.51 -13.97 -0.44
N PHE A 17 -1.31 -14.28 -0.96
CA PHE A 17 -0.09 -14.23 -0.17
C PHE A 17 0.44 -12.78 -0.15
N PRO A 18 0.73 -12.20 1.03
CA PRO A 18 1.31 -10.87 1.09
C PRO A 18 2.62 -10.88 0.32
N SER A 19 2.69 -10.15 -0.79
CA SER A 19 3.92 -10.14 -1.56
C SER A 19 4.99 -9.42 -0.75
N PHE A 20 6.09 -10.13 -0.48
CA PHE A 20 7.26 -9.56 0.19
C PHE A 20 8.08 -8.67 -0.76
N THR A 21 7.41 -7.86 -1.57
CA THR A 21 8.08 -6.93 -2.47
C THR A 21 8.84 -5.88 -1.67
N TYR A 22 9.98 -5.45 -2.20
CA TYR A 22 10.81 -4.41 -1.61
C TYR A 22 10.01 -3.12 -1.28
N HIS A 23 9.03 -2.79 -2.11
CA HIS A 23 8.18 -1.62 -1.93
C HIS A 23 7.23 -1.73 -0.73
N ILE A 24 6.63 -2.90 -0.51
CA ILE A 24 5.81 -3.16 0.68
C ILE A 24 6.70 -3.12 1.93
N ARG A 25 7.89 -3.73 1.89
CA ARG A 25 8.84 -3.68 3.02
C ARG A 25 9.22 -2.24 3.39
N ARG A 26 9.53 -1.40 2.40
CA ARG A 26 9.83 0.03 2.63
C ARG A 26 8.65 0.79 3.22
N ASP A 27 7.44 0.54 2.73
CA ASP A 27 6.23 1.17 3.24
C ASP A 27 5.91 0.73 4.68
N TRP A 28 6.09 -0.55 4.97
CA TRP A 28 5.94 -1.10 6.32
C TRP A 28 6.90 -0.46 7.32
N MET A 29 8.19 -0.34 6.97
CA MET A 29 9.16 0.36 7.81
C MET A 29 8.79 1.85 7.99
N ALA A 30 8.31 2.52 6.93
CA ALA A 30 7.86 3.90 7.03
C ALA A 30 6.65 4.05 7.97
N ARG A 31 5.68 3.13 7.92
CA ARG A 31 4.54 3.09 8.85
C ARG A 31 4.99 2.89 10.29
N LYS A 32 5.91 1.96 10.54
CA LYS A 32 6.47 1.73 11.89
C LYS A 32 7.27 2.92 12.41
N ALA A 33 8.02 3.59 11.55
CA ALA A 33 8.74 4.81 11.92
C ALA A 33 7.77 5.95 12.24
N PHE A 34 6.72 6.13 11.45
CA PHE A 34 5.68 7.13 11.71
C PHE A 34 4.92 6.82 13.00
N GLU A 35 4.48 5.58 13.23
CA GLU A 35 3.80 5.16 14.47
C GLU A 35 4.60 5.56 15.73
N LYS A 36 5.93 5.37 15.70
CA LYS A 36 6.82 5.72 16.82
C LYS A 36 7.09 7.21 16.98
N SER A 37 6.95 8.02 15.92
CA SER A 37 7.39 9.42 15.89
C SER A 37 6.28 10.39 15.48
N GLU A 38 5.04 9.93 15.43
CA GLU A 38 3.89 10.71 14.98
C GLU A 38 3.69 11.96 15.83
N VAL A 39 3.74 11.81 17.16
CA VAL A 39 3.61 12.94 18.10
C VAL A 39 4.71 13.97 17.85
N ASN A 40 5.95 13.53 17.72
CA ASN A 40 7.08 14.42 17.46
C ASN A 40 6.91 15.19 16.15
N THR A 41 6.52 14.52 15.06
CA THR A 41 6.30 15.18 13.77
C THR A 41 5.17 16.21 13.81
N ARG A 42 4.08 15.95 14.55
CA ARG A 42 2.98 16.90 14.76
C ARG A 42 3.41 18.10 15.60
N VAL A 43 4.11 17.86 16.71
CA VAL A 43 4.63 18.91 17.59
C VAL A 43 5.64 19.78 16.85
N TYR A 44 6.61 19.19 16.14
CA TYR A 44 7.55 19.95 15.32
C TYR A 44 6.81 20.79 14.28
N LYS A 45 5.81 20.23 13.58
CA LYS A 45 5.03 20.99 12.62
C LYS A 45 4.35 22.21 13.25
N ALA A 46 3.68 22.03 14.39
CA ALA A 46 3.02 23.13 15.11
C ALA A 46 4.02 24.19 15.58
N VAL A 47 5.17 23.79 16.12
CA VAL A 47 6.22 24.71 16.57
C VAL A 47 6.81 25.49 15.41
N TYR A 48 7.17 24.83 14.30
CA TYR A 48 7.70 25.50 13.12
C TYR A 48 6.69 26.47 12.50
N GLU A 49 5.40 26.10 12.43
CA GLU A 49 4.33 26.98 11.96
C GLU A 49 4.18 28.21 12.87
N ASN A 50 4.20 28.04 14.20
CA ASN A 50 4.12 29.13 15.17
C ASN A 50 5.36 30.04 15.17
N MET A 51 6.54 29.50 14.87
CA MET A 51 7.78 30.28 14.72
C MET A 51 7.86 31.01 13.37
N GLY A 52 6.83 30.93 12.52
CA GLY A 52 6.81 31.58 11.20
C GLY A 52 7.69 30.90 10.16
N VAL A 53 8.24 29.72 10.45
CA VAL A 53 9.07 28.97 9.51
C VAL A 53 8.17 28.33 8.46
N ARG A 54 8.05 29.00 7.31
CA ARG A 54 7.34 28.50 6.14
C ARG A 54 8.30 27.69 5.27
N GLY A 55 8.08 26.38 5.12
CA GLY A 55 8.90 25.55 4.25
C GLY A 55 8.82 24.05 4.53
N SER A 56 9.65 23.28 3.82
CA SER A 56 9.72 21.83 4.03
C SER A 56 10.44 21.51 5.33
N ILE A 57 9.75 20.92 6.30
CA ILE A 57 10.39 20.40 7.52
C ILE A 57 11.18 19.12 7.14
N PRO A 58 12.51 19.08 7.30
CA PRO A 58 13.33 17.95 6.83
C PRO A 58 12.90 16.61 7.41
N ILE A 59 12.46 16.57 8.67
CA ILE A 59 12.05 15.33 9.33
C ILE A 59 10.82 14.68 8.67
N ASN A 60 9.96 15.46 8.02
CA ASN A 60 8.82 14.93 7.26
C ASN A 60 9.24 14.08 6.07
N LYS A 61 10.46 14.25 5.54
CA LYS A 61 11.00 13.39 4.47
C LYS A 61 11.38 12.00 4.98
N TYR A 62 11.65 11.84 6.27
CA TYR A 62 12.09 10.56 6.84
C TYR A 62 10.93 9.81 7.50
N VAL A 63 10.19 10.52 8.35
CA VAL A 63 9.14 9.95 9.19
C VAL A 63 7.75 10.52 8.92
N GLY A 64 7.60 11.44 7.96
CA GLY A 64 6.30 12.09 7.73
C GLY A 64 5.26 11.15 7.12
N ARG A 65 3.98 11.44 7.39
CA ARG A 65 2.81 10.75 6.80
C ARG A 65 2.88 10.65 5.27
N ASN A 66 3.47 11.66 4.61
CA ASN A 66 3.60 11.74 3.15
C ASN A 66 4.41 10.58 2.53
N ARG A 67 5.14 9.84 3.36
CA ARG A 67 5.94 8.66 2.96
C ARG A 67 5.12 7.38 2.85
N ILE A 68 3.95 7.36 3.48
CA ILE A 68 3.09 6.17 3.58
C ILE A 68 2.15 6.15 2.38
N HIS A 69 2.17 5.04 1.64
CA HIS A 69 1.27 4.81 0.52
C HIS A 69 0.34 3.62 0.80
N LEU A 70 -0.92 3.73 0.36
CA LEU A 70 -1.80 2.57 0.33
C LEU A 70 -1.31 1.63 -0.77
N ARG A 71 -0.70 0.51 -0.39
CA ARG A 71 -0.23 -0.52 -1.32
C ARG A 71 -1.20 -1.69 -1.38
N GLY A 72 -1.30 -2.30 -2.56
CA GLY A 72 -2.05 -3.53 -2.77
C GLY A 72 -1.34 -4.70 -2.10
N ILE A 73 -2.05 -5.53 -1.34
CA ILE A 73 -1.46 -6.64 -0.58
C ILE A 73 -0.88 -7.74 -1.47
N THR A 74 -1.42 -7.90 -2.69
CA THR A 74 -1.02 -8.93 -3.65
C THR A 74 0.25 -8.58 -4.42
N GLU A 75 0.34 -7.37 -4.97
CA GLU A 75 1.42 -7.00 -5.90
C GLU A 75 2.31 -5.85 -5.40
N GLY A 76 1.89 -5.12 -4.37
CA GLY A 76 2.66 -4.01 -3.80
C GLY A 76 2.62 -2.68 -4.58
N TYR A 77 1.85 -2.60 -5.66
CA TYR A 77 1.59 -1.36 -6.38
C TYR A 77 0.92 -0.32 -5.48
N ALA A 78 1.20 0.97 -5.72
CA ALA A 78 0.64 2.09 -4.94
C ALA A 78 -0.60 2.73 -5.59
N ARG A 79 -0.99 2.30 -6.80
CA ARG A 79 -2.08 2.91 -7.58
C ARG A 79 -3.25 1.94 -7.71
N GLY A 80 -4.47 2.49 -7.71
CA GLY A 80 -5.69 1.72 -7.95
C GLY A 80 -6.06 0.76 -6.82
N ASN A 81 -5.63 1.06 -5.59
CA ASN A 81 -5.89 0.22 -4.42
C ASN A 81 -7.15 0.66 -3.69
N LYS A 82 -8.01 -0.31 -3.43
CA LYS A 82 -9.24 -0.16 -2.65
C LYS A 82 -8.89 -0.13 -1.16
N ARG A 83 -9.25 0.95 -0.46
CA ARG A 83 -8.88 1.15 0.97
C ARG A 83 -9.49 0.10 1.91
N TRP A 84 -10.71 -0.33 1.62
CA TRP A 84 -11.46 -1.30 2.42
C TRP A 84 -10.89 -2.72 2.33
N THR A 85 -10.42 -3.15 1.16
CA THR A 85 -9.87 -4.52 0.96
C THR A 85 -8.36 -4.58 0.87
N HIS A 86 -7.68 -3.42 0.78
CA HIS A 86 -6.25 -3.34 0.49
C HIS A 86 -5.81 -4.07 -0.78
N LEU A 87 -6.73 -4.31 -1.71
CA LEU A 87 -6.46 -4.95 -3.00
C LEU A 87 -6.42 -3.93 -4.13
N ASN A 88 -5.60 -4.19 -5.13
CA ASN A 88 -5.64 -3.47 -6.40
C ASN A 88 -6.88 -3.90 -7.22
N LYS A 89 -7.18 -3.20 -8.31
CA LYS A 89 -8.31 -3.52 -9.21
C LYS A 89 -8.30 -4.99 -9.67
N HIS A 90 -7.14 -5.53 -10.02
CA HIS A 90 -7.00 -6.91 -10.52
C HIS A 90 -7.18 -7.95 -9.42
N GLY A 91 -6.49 -7.80 -8.30
CA GLY A 91 -6.63 -8.69 -7.14
C GLY A 91 -8.03 -8.67 -6.55
N PHE A 92 -8.70 -7.51 -6.53
CA PHE A 92 -10.11 -7.43 -6.17
C PHE A 92 -10.98 -8.20 -7.18
N GLY A 93 -10.77 -8.01 -8.48
CA GLY A 93 -11.55 -8.69 -9.51
C GLY A 93 -11.41 -10.21 -9.47
N LEU A 94 -10.21 -10.72 -9.14
CA LEU A 94 -9.97 -12.16 -8.96
C LEU A 94 -10.64 -12.70 -7.69
N ALA A 95 -10.37 -12.11 -6.52
CA ALA A 95 -11.00 -12.53 -5.27
C ALA A 95 -12.53 -12.44 -5.32
N TYR A 96 -13.05 -11.49 -6.10
CA TYR A 96 -14.46 -11.36 -6.38
C TYR A 96 -15.01 -12.52 -7.22
N ARG A 97 -14.36 -12.86 -8.35
CA ARG A 97 -14.76 -13.98 -9.22
C ARG A 97 -14.68 -15.34 -8.52
N GLU A 98 -13.68 -15.50 -7.65
CA GLU A 98 -13.50 -16.71 -6.85
C GLU A 98 -14.47 -16.76 -5.65
N GLY A 99 -15.31 -15.73 -5.44
CA GLY A 99 -16.33 -15.73 -4.39
C GLY A 99 -15.81 -15.51 -2.98
N TRP A 100 -14.56 -15.09 -2.80
CA TRP A 100 -13.95 -14.94 -1.47
C TRP A 100 -14.70 -13.92 -0.60
N PHE A 101 -15.24 -12.88 -1.21
CA PHE A 101 -15.99 -11.85 -0.48
C PHE A 101 -17.43 -12.25 -0.15
N MET A 102 -18.01 -13.23 -0.86
CA MET A 102 -19.39 -13.69 -0.58
C MET A 102 -19.47 -14.27 0.84
N LYS A 103 -18.44 -14.99 1.28
CA LYS A 103 -18.30 -15.51 2.65
C LYS A 103 -18.36 -14.41 3.72
N TYR A 104 -17.98 -13.19 3.37
CA TYR A 104 -17.97 -12.04 4.28
C TYR A 104 -19.15 -11.08 4.04
N GLY A 105 -20.20 -11.54 3.36
CA GLY A 105 -21.43 -10.77 3.15
C GLY A 105 -21.35 -9.71 2.07
N PHE A 106 -20.31 -9.75 1.21
CA PHE A 106 -20.29 -8.92 0.01
C PHE A 106 -21.17 -9.59 -1.06
N ASP A 107 -22.41 -9.12 -1.16
CA ASP A 107 -23.36 -9.55 -2.16
C ASP A 107 -23.29 -8.61 -3.38
N PRO A 108 -22.85 -9.10 -4.55
CA PRO A 108 -22.78 -8.28 -5.74
C PRO A 108 -24.13 -7.90 -6.33
N GLU A 109 -25.14 -8.75 -6.24
CA GLU A 109 -26.45 -8.49 -6.85
C GLU A 109 -27.22 -7.40 -6.09
N ARG A 110 -26.83 -7.12 -4.85
CA ARG A 110 -27.47 -6.14 -3.98
C ARG A 110 -27.21 -4.67 -4.35
N TYR A 111 -26.19 -4.40 -5.18
CA TYR A 111 -25.75 -3.03 -5.51
C TYR A 111 -25.73 -2.76 -7.03
N HIS A 112 -26.38 -3.60 -7.83
CA HIS A 112 -26.59 -3.39 -9.26
C HIS A 112 -27.94 -2.73 -9.55
#